data_AF-A0A976CXG2-F1
#
_entry.id   AF-A0A976CXG2-F1
#
_cell.length_a   1.000
_cell.length_b   1.000
_cell.length_c   1.000
_cell.angle_alpha   90.00
_cell.angle_beta   90.00
_cell.angle_gamma   90.00
#
_symmetry.space_group_name_H-M   'P 1'
#
loop_
_entity.id
_entity.type
_entity.pdbx_description
1 polymer ?
#
loop_
_entity_poly.entity_id
_entity_poly.type
_entity_poly.pdbx_seq_one_letter_code
_entity_poly.pdbx_strand_id
1 'polypeptide(L)'
;MKMRSVSLRPSFSSLQAITILLLINLSGESYGQTSTWTGAQNTGSASARVLWSTAGNWSGTAIGGGNALIFSGNSKLTTNSNDFANGTAFASITFDANAGAFVLSGNQIALGSAGVINDDASTQTINLALSLANATTFNANAGSLIIGGAISGLGGINKTGANTLTLSGTNSYTGVTTISNGILSVATIGNGGTAGNLGQAGTAASNLVLSGGTLQYTGATASTNRNFTLTNGTTSSIDVTTNTLTISGASIATTGALTKAGAGTLILTGANLNTGITTVSAGTLSLSGNGSLASAVNLSTTGAQFNISAITPTGISLSSLDSVTGTTLALGAKTLTVGSSDAAATIAGAITGTGGGLTKTGSNILTLSGTNTFTGATTLQAGTLFLNSANALGGNGAVSFTGGTLRYSANNTSDLSGRLTLGSGTIRLDTNGQNVTWASAISATQSGGLEKSGLGTLTLNGGNAYTGTTTLSAGTLAVGNNTALGTSSIALNGGSLVASGAARTLSNGITVGAASTLDTAALGLSLAETSPPVPQQALSTSLSTAPAMVCSAEPFHKRRAIL
;
A
#
# COMPACT_ATOMS: atom_id res chain seq x y z
N MET A 1 30.49 -61.96 -35.36
CA MET A 1 30.62 -60.64 -36.02
C MET A 1 29.98 -59.61 -35.10
N LYS A 2 30.79 -58.90 -34.29
CA LYS A 2 30.92 -57.42 -34.22
C LYS A 2 29.59 -56.66 -34.41
N MET A 3 29.17 -55.69 -33.60
CA MET A 3 29.78 -54.87 -32.55
C MET A 3 28.61 -54.19 -31.80
N ARG A 4 28.62 -54.17 -30.46
CA ARG A 4 27.88 -53.19 -29.65
C ARG A 4 28.84 -52.07 -29.30
N SER A 5 28.48 -50.82 -29.58
CA SER A 5 29.18 -49.63 -29.10
C SER A 5 28.46 -49.08 -27.87
N VAL A 6 29.10 -49.22 -26.71
CA VAL A 6 28.88 -48.40 -25.52
C VAL A 6 30.12 -47.52 -25.40
N SER A 7 29.93 -46.21 -25.38
CA SER A 7 31.03 -45.25 -25.28
C SER A 7 31.47 -45.05 -23.83
N LEU A 8 32.79 -44.97 -23.67
CA LEU A 8 33.59 -45.21 -22.48
C LEU A 8 33.66 -44.01 -21.50
N ARG A 9 33.89 -44.34 -20.21
CA ARG A 9 34.78 -43.58 -19.32
C ARG A 9 36.18 -44.24 -19.34
N PRO A 10 37.27 -43.47 -19.20
CA PRO A 10 38.22 -43.70 -18.08
C PRO A 10 38.77 -42.37 -17.50
N SER A 11 38.87 -42.14 -16.19
CA SER A 11 39.83 -42.61 -15.17
C SER A 11 41.28 -42.08 -15.32
N PHE A 12 41.71 -41.40 -14.26
CA PHE A 12 43.02 -40.77 -14.00
C PHE A 12 44.22 -41.73 -14.00
N SER A 13 45.40 -41.24 -14.44
CA SER A 13 46.66 -41.38 -13.70
C SER A 13 47.78 -40.49 -14.29
N SER A 14 48.48 -39.84 -13.37
CA SER A 14 49.51 -38.80 -13.44
C SER A 14 50.91 -39.23 -13.90
N LEU A 15 51.70 -38.32 -14.51
CA LEU A 15 52.91 -37.72 -13.90
C LEU A 15 53.58 -36.63 -14.80
N GLN A 16 53.79 -35.46 -14.19
CA GLN A 16 54.89 -34.47 -14.33
C GLN A 16 55.10 -33.59 -15.58
N ALA A 17 54.69 -32.32 -15.39
CA ALA A 17 55.50 -31.09 -15.46
C ALA A 17 56.18 -30.71 -16.79
N ILE A 18 55.44 -30.02 -17.66
CA ILE A 18 55.99 -29.03 -18.61
C ILE A 18 55.11 -27.78 -18.60
N THR A 19 55.80 -26.66 -18.43
CA THR A 19 55.43 -25.25 -18.28
C THR A 19 54.32 -24.76 -19.21
N ILE A 20 53.21 -24.28 -18.66
CA ILE A 20 52.23 -23.45 -19.38
C ILE A 20 52.47 -22.00 -18.98
N LEU A 21 52.98 -21.22 -19.92
CA LEU A 21 53.08 -19.77 -19.86
C LEU A 21 51.67 -19.18 -19.97
N LEU A 22 51.01 -19.01 -18.82
CA LEU A 22 49.79 -18.22 -18.71
C LEU A 22 50.22 -16.75 -18.56
N LEU A 23 49.83 -15.91 -19.51
CA LEU A 23 49.88 -14.46 -19.35
C LEU A 23 48.95 -14.07 -18.20
N ILE A 24 49.49 -14.03 -16.99
CA ILE A 24 48.94 -13.31 -15.86
C ILE A 24 49.25 -11.83 -16.10
N ASN A 25 48.24 -11.08 -16.52
CA ASN A 25 48.29 -9.64 -16.38
C ASN A 25 48.33 -9.29 -14.89
N LEU A 26 49.32 -8.48 -14.52
CA LEU A 26 49.56 -7.91 -13.21
C LEU A 26 48.26 -7.40 -12.56
N SER A 27 47.74 -8.12 -11.57
CA SER A 27 47.07 -7.49 -10.44
C SER A 27 47.97 -7.74 -9.24
N GLY A 28 48.71 -6.70 -8.86
CA GLY A 28 49.38 -6.67 -7.58
C GLY A 28 48.32 -6.74 -6.49
N GLU A 29 48.03 -7.93 -6.00
CA GLU A 29 47.63 -8.14 -4.61
C GLU A 29 48.85 -7.76 -3.77
N SER A 30 49.06 -6.46 -3.57
CA SER A 30 50.08 -5.96 -2.66
C SER A 30 49.57 -6.19 -1.26
N TYR A 31 50.35 -6.92 -0.46
CA TYR A 31 50.16 -7.03 0.99
C TYR A 31 49.86 -5.66 1.61
N GLY A 32 48.94 -5.63 2.57
CA GLY A 32 48.40 -4.44 3.25
C GLY A 32 49.45 -3.54 3.90
N GLN A 33 50.07 -2.67 3.11
CA GLN A 33 50.91 -1.59 3.59
C GLN A 33 50.05 -0.38 3.94
N THR A 34 50.25 0.16 5.13
CA THR A 34 49.49 1.29 5.68
C THR A 34 50.38 2.51 5.81
N SER A 35 49.89 3.64 5.30
CA SER A 35 50.53 4.95 5.44
C SER A 35 49.57 5.86 6.22
N THR A 36 50.01 6.33 7.39
CA THR A 36 49.18 7.14 8.28
C THR A 36 49.57 8.60 8.19
N TRP A 37 48.67 9.45 7.72
CA TRP A 37 48.82 10.90 7.75
C TRP A 37 48.81 11.36 9.20
N THR A 38 49.96 11.86 9.65
CA THR A 38 50.12 12.47 10.98
C THR A 38 50.03 13.99 10.89
N GLY A 39 50.16 14.53 9.68
CA GLY A 39 50.24 15.96 9.46
C GLY A 39 51.41 16.63 10.20
N ALA A 40 52.36 15.92 10.81
CA ALA A 40 53.30 16.50 11.76
C ALA A 40 54.78 16.18 11.47
N GLN A 41 55.58 17.27 11.51
CA GLN A 41 57.04 17.37 11.70
C GLN A 41 57.96 17.14 10.47
N ASN A 42 58.24 18.22 9.72
CA ASN A 42 59.60 18.56 9.27
C ASN A 42 59.64 19.98 8.67
N THR A 43 60.37 20.87 9.35
CA THR A 43 61.10 22.11 8.98
C THR A 43 60.88 22.89 7.64
N GLY A 44 59.81 22.66 6.88
CA GLY A 44 59.58 23.22 5.54
C GLY A 44 58.51 24.31 5.44
N SER A 45 58.40 24.91 4.24
CA SER A 45 57.44 25.96 3.91
C SER A 45 55.98 25.52 4.08
N ALA A 46 55.07 26.49 4.24
CA ALA A 46 53.65 26.20 4.44
C ALA A 46 53.01 25.33 3.34
N SER A 47 53.53 25.40 2.11
CA SER A 47 53.03 24.65 0.97
C SER A 47 53.40 23.16 0.97
N ALA A 48 54.55 22.76 1.55
CA ALA A 48 54.95 21.35 1.62
C ALA A 48 54.15 20.55 2.66
N ARG A 49 53.50 21.25 3.59
CA ARG A 49 52.80 20.66 4.74
C ARG A 49 51.47 19.98 4.37
N VAL A 50 51.00 20.16 3.15
CA VAL A 50 49.68 19.67 2.68
C VAL A 50 49.79 18.63 1.58
N LEU A 51 50.99 18.38 1.05
CA LEU A 51 51.23 17.49 -0.10
C LEU A 51 51.41 16.03 0.35
N TRP A 52 50.87 15.11 -0.44
CA TRP A 52 50.99 13.66 -0.19
C TRP A 52 52.40 13.16 -0.48
N SER A 53 53.10 13.70 -1.47
CA SER A 53 54.48 13.31 -1.81
C SER A 53 55.52 13.59 -0.71
N THR A 54 55.19 14.47 0.26
CA THR A 54 56.10 14.82 1.34
C THR A 54 56.12 13.72 2.40
N ALA A 55 57.16 12.88 2.35
CA ALA A 55 57.31 11.72 3.25
C ALA A 55 57.15 12.05 4.74
N GLY A 56 57.60 13.22 5.18
CA GLY A 56 57.47 13.66 6.59
C GLY A 56 56.04 13.96 7.05
N ASN A 57 55.05 13.99 6.14
CA ASN A 57 53.63 14.10 6.51
C ASN A 57 53.01 12.73 6.84
N TRP A 58 53.73 11.63 6.59
CA TRP A 58 53.29 10.26 6.77
C TRP A 58 54.14 9.53 7.81
N SER A 59 53.49 8.65 8.57
CA SER A 59 54.14 7.64 9.40
C SER A 59 53.79 6.24 8.91
N GLY A 60 54.61 5.25 9.29
CA GLY A 60 54.49 3.89 8.80
C GLY A 60 55.25 3.68 7.49
N THR A 61 54.69 2.86 6.59
CA THR A 61 55.31 2.61 5.28
C THR A 61 55.33 3.86 4.42
N ALA A 62 56.41 4.03 3.65
CA ALA A 62 56.53 5.12 2.68
C ALA A 62 55.31 5.11 1.76
N ILE A 63 54.70 6.29 1.58
CA ILE A 63 53.51 6.41 0.75
C ILE A 63 53.85 6.04 -0.70
N GLY A 64 53.06 5.13 -1.25
CA GLY A 64 53.21 4.63 -2.61
C GLY A 64 51.91 4.03 -3.13
N GLY A 65 51.93 3.66 -4.40
CA GLY A 65 50.78 3.01 -5.04
C GLY A 65 50.45 1.68 -4.38
N GLY A 66 49.17 1.45 -4.11
CA GLY A 66 48.63 0.25 -3.48
C GLY A 66 48.47 0.33 -1.96
N ASN A 67 48.97 1.38 -1.30
CA ASN A 67 48.87 1.53 0.15
C ASN A 67 47.43 1.83 0.60
N ALA A 68 47.08 1.40 1.82
CA ALA A 68 45.93 1.89 2.56
C ALA A 68 46.29 3.19 3.27
N LEU A 69 45.50 4.24 3.04
CA LEU A 69 45.74 5.57 3.60
C LEU A 69 44.90 5.75 4.85
N ILE A 70 45.54 6.07 5.97
CA ILE A 70 44.87 6.40 7.23
C ILE A 70 45.07 7.89 7.51
N PHE A 71 43.99 8.61 7.74
CA PHE A 71 44.01 10.00 8.17
C PHE A 71 43.65 10.05 9.65
N SER A 72 44.63 10.44 10.47
CA SER A 72 44.54 10.42 11.93
C SER A 72 44.93 11.78 12.51
N GLY A 73 44.38 12.09 13.68
CA GLY A 73 44.71 13.28 14.45
C GLY A 73 44.19 14.61 13.88
N ASN A 74 44.04 15.59 14.76
CA ASN A 74 43.38 16.88 14.51
C ASN A 74 44.30 17.94 13.87
N SER A 75 45.54 17.59 13.57
CA SER A 75 46.55 18.53 13.09
C SER A 75 46.50 18.63 11.56
N LYS A 76 46.00 19.77 11.06
CA LYS A 76 45.89 20.23 9.64
C LYS A 76 44.55 19.95 8.94
N LEU A 77 43.50 20.57 9.47
CA LEU A 77 42.10 20.45 9.03
C LEU A 77 41.73 21.21 7.74
N THR A 78 42.60 22.04 7.16
CA THR A 78 42.14 23.05 6.18
C THR A 78 42.43 22.73 4.72
N THR A 79 43.52 22.03 4.39
CA THR A 79 43.81 21.55 3.03
C THR A 79 44.75 20.35 3.05
N ASN A 80 44.40 19.31 2.29
CA ASN A 80 45.20 18.10 2.12
C ASN A 80 45.16 17.71 0.63
N SER A 81 46.29 17.79 -0.06
CA SER A 81 46.34 17.76 -1.52
C SER A 81 47.18 16.58 -2.02
N ASN A 82 46.53 15.71 -2.80
CA ASN A 82 47.20 14.66 -3.55
C ASN A 82 47.93 15.24 -4.77
N ASP A 83 49.25 15.09 -4.79
CA ASP A 83 50.13 15.50 -5.87
C ASP A 83 50.82 14.32 -6.58
N PHE A 84 50.44 13.09 -6.24
CA PHE A 84 50.84 11.91 -7.02
C PHE A 84 50.27 11.97 -8.44
N ALA A 85 50.86 11.19 -9.36
CA ALA A 85 50.40 11.10 -10.73
C ALA A 85 48.91 10.75 -10.81
N ASN A 86 48.22 11.31 -11.82
CA ASN A 86 46.80 11.05 -12.02
C ASN A 86 46.52 9.55 -12.18
N GLY A 87 45.57 9.02 -11.41
CA GLY A 87 45.19 7.62 -11.42
C GLY A 87 46.08 6.73 -10.56
N THR A 88 46.98 7.29 -9.73
CA THR A 88 47.75 6.51 -8.75
C THR A 88 46.78 5.68 -7.89
N ALA A 89 47.03 4.37 -7.82
CA ALA A 89 46.16 3.44 -7.11
C ALA A 89 46.44 3.48 -5.60
N PHE A 90 45.38 3.48 -4.79
CA PHE A 90 45.44 3.27 -3.34
C PHE A 90 44.40 2.24 -2.94
N ALA A 91 44.71 1.42 -1.92
CA ALA A 91 43.82 0.35 -1.49
C ALA A 91 42.54 0.89 -0.82
N SER A 92 42.68 1.93 0.02
CA SER A 92 41.57 2.56 0.74
C SER A 92 41.97 3.92 1.31
N ILE A 93 40.96 4.66 1.78
CA ILE A 93 41.08 5.83 2.64
C ILE A 93 40.28 5.55 3.91
N THR A 94 40.89 5.72 5.08
CA THR A 94 40.22 5.61 6.39
C THR A 94 40.48 6.89 7.18
N PHE A 95 39.43 7.51 7.71
CA PHE A 95 39.53 8.57 8.69
C PHE A 95 39.29 7.96 10.07
N ASP A 96 40.34 7.88 10.87
CA ASP A 96 40.30 7.25 12.20
C ASP A 96 39.44 8.06 13.17
N ALA A 97 39.06 7.43 14.28
CA ALA A 97 38.47 8.13 15.40
C ALA A 97 39.40 9.29 15.85
N ASN A 98 38.86 10.52 15.86
CA ASN A 98 39.54 11.78 16.16
C ASN A 98 40.39 12.37 15.01
N ALA A 99 40.17 11.97 13.76
CA ALA A 99 40.75 12.62 12.58
C ALA A 99 40.34 14.11 12.46
N GLY A 100 39.16 14.49 12.97
CA GLY A 100 38.58 15.81 12.69
C GLY A 100 38.14 15.94 11.22
N ALA A 101 37.73 17.14 10.77
CA ALA A 101 37.17 17.36 9.43
C ALA A 101 38.26 17.59 8.36
N PHE A 102 38.62 16.57 7.59
CA PHE A 102 39.51 16.69 6.44
C PHE A 102 38.80 17.16 5.17
N VAL A 103 39.55 17.89 4.34
CA VAL A 103 39.21 18.22 2.96
C VAL A 103 40.34 17.75 2.04
N LEU A 104 40.11 16.65 1.32
CA LEU A 104 41.07 16.08 0.37
C LEU A 104 40.86 16.69 -1.03
N SER A 105 41.94 17.14 -1.68
CA SER A 105 41.93 17.72 -3.02
C SER A 105 43.12 17.22 -3.85
N GLY A 106 43.26 17.70 -5.09
CA GLY A 106 44.39 17.36 -5.97
C GLY A 106 44.05 16.34 -7.06
N ASN A 107 45.06 15.60 -7.50
CA ASN A 107 44.98 14.69 -8.65
C ASN A 107 44.04 13.50 -8.36
N GLN A 108 43.42 12.94 -9.41
CA GLN A 108 42.57 11.76 -9.26
C GLN A 108 43.37 10.55 -8.77
N ILE A 109 42.70 9.69 -7.99
CA ILE A 109 43.22 8.40 -7.53
C ILE A 109 42.34 7.26 -8.03
N ALA A 110 42.95 6.08 -8.21
CA ALA A 110 42.21 4.84 -8.36
C ALA A 110 42.04 4.20 -6.98
N LEU A 111 40.82 3.81 -6.62
CA LEU A 111 40.50 3.30 -5.28
C LEU A 111 40.18 1.79 -5.31
N GLY A 112 40.75 1.05 -4.37
CA GLY A 112 40.41 -0.35 -4.12
C GLY A 112 39.01 -0.54 -3.52
N SER A 113 38.55 -1.79 -3.45
CA SER A 113 37.18 -2.14 -3.03
C SER A 113 36.85 -1.80 -1.58
N ALA A 114 37.85 -1.74 -0.70
CA ALA A 114 37.71 -1.28 0.69
C ALA A 114 37.27 0.19 0.76
N GLY A 115 37.63 0.99 -0.25
CA GLY A 115 37.07 2.31 -0.50
C GLY A 115 37.34 3.33 0.59
N VAL A 116 36.30 4.04 1.04
CA VAL A 116 36.39 5.15 2.00
C VAL A 116 35.64 4.81 3.28
N ILE A 117 36.29 4.94 4.43
CA ILE A 117 35.71 4.74 5.76
C ILE A 117 35.85 6.02 6.59
N ASN A 118 34.75 6.47 7.21
CA ASN A 118 34.77 7.57 8.18
C ASN A 118 34.37 7.07 9.57
N ASP A 119 35.38 6.82 10.41
CA ASP A 119 35.22 6.47 11.82
C ASP A 119 35.32 7.70 12.75
N ASP A 120 35.50 8.90 12.20
CA ASP A 120 35.38 10.16 12.93
C ASP A 120 33.94 10.70 12.89
N ALA A 121 33.53 11.40 13.95
CA ALA A 121 32.20 12.04 14.01
C ALA A 121 32.06 13.23 13.04
N SER A 122 33.18 13.84 12.63
CA SER A 122 33.20 14.98 11.71
C SER A 122 32.90 14.56 10.29
N THR A 123 32.31 15.48 9.51
CA THR A 123 32.12 15.27 8.08
C THR A 123 33.45 15.37 7.34
N GLN A 124 33.75 14.37 6.51
CA GLN A 124 34.94 14.34 5.66
C GLN A 124 34.56 14.71 4.23
N THR A 125 35.39 15.54 3.59
CA THR A 125 35.16 15.99 2.21
C THR A 125 36.28 15.50 1.30
N ILE A 126 35.92 14.84 0.20
CA ILE A 126 36.85 14.36 -0.83
C ILE A 126 36.48 15.05 -2.16
N ASN A 127 37.27 16.05 -2.54
CA ASN A 127 37.10 16.84 -3.76
C ASN A 127 37.96 16.35 -4.93
N LEU A 128 38.97 15.52 -4.67
CA LEU A 128 39.70 14.83 -5.74
C LEU A 128 38.79 13.82 -6.45
N ALA A 129 39.01 13.63 -7.75
CA ALA A 129 38.24 12.64 -8.53
C ALA A 129 38.68 11.20 -8.20
N LEU A 130 37.74 10.26 -8.27
CA LEU A 130 37.95 8.85 -7.95
C LEU A 130 37.71 7.98 -9.18
N SER A 131 38.58 7.01 -9.44
CA SER A 131 38.36 5.96 -10.44
C SER A 131 38.18 4.62 -9.76
N LEU A 132 37.07 3.93 -10.03
CA LEU A 132 36.68 2.68 -9.40
C LEU A 132 36.76 1.54 -10.43
N ALA A 133 37.65 0.58 -10.21
CA ALA A 133 37.72 -0.62 -11.05
C ALA A 133 36.66 -1.66 -10.65
N ASN A 134 36.30 -1.71 -9.36
CA ASN A 134 35.39 -2.69 -8.76
C ASN A 134 34.32 -2.00 -7.92
N ALA A 135 33.31 -2.74 -7.47
CA ALA A 135 32.41 -2.26 -6.42
C ALA A 135 33.22 -1.82 -5.19
N THR A 136 33.01 -0.58 -4.78
CA THR A 136 33.82 0.11 -3.77
C THR A 136 32.95 0.57 -2.62
N THR A 137 33.39 0.29 -1.39
CA THR A 137 32.63 0.62 -0.18
C THR A 137 32.83 2.08 0.21
N PHE A 138 31.73 2.77 0.49
CA PHE A 138 31.74 4.08 1.13
C PHE A 138 31.00 3.94 2.46
N ASN A 139 31.76 3.81 3.53
CA ASN A 139 31.27 3.59 4.88
C ASN A 139 31.27 4.90 5.66
N ALA A 140 30.11 5.58 5.66
CA ALA A 140 29.86 6.73 6.53
C ALA A 140 29.49 6.20 7.94
N ASN A 141 30.48 5.67 8.66
CA ASN A 141 30.27 4.90 9.88
C ASN A 141 29.87 5.81 11.06
N ALA A 142 30.83 6.58 11.57
CA ALA A 142 30.63 7.49 12.70
C ALA A 142 30.22 8.90 12.28
N GLY A 143 30.65 9.34 11.09
CA GLY A 143 30.34 10.65 10.53
C GLY A 143 30.04 10.60 9.03
N SER A 144 29.63 11.75 8.48
CA SER A 144 29.22 11.84 7.07
C SER A 144 30.41 11.94 6.10
N LEU A 145 30.17 11.56 4.84
CA LEU A 145 31.11 11.68 3.73
C LEU A 145 30.52 12.60 2.66
N ILE A 146 31.32 13.53 2.15
CA ILE A 146 30.99 14.34 0.97
C ILE A 146 32.00 14.01 -0.12
N ILE A 147 31.54 13.50 -1.26
CA ILE A 147 32.36 13.29 -2.45
C ILE A 147 32.01 14.39 -3.46
N GLY A 148 32.87 15.40 -3.48
CA GLY A 148 32.80 16.54 -4.39
C GLY A 148 33.39 16.26 -5.76
N GLY A 149 34.43 15.41 -5.82
CA GLY A 149 35.07 15.01 -7.07
C GLY A 149 34.21 14.04 -7.89
N ALA A 150 34.43 14.03 -9.21
CA ALA A 150 33.78 13.06 -10.10
C ALA A 150 34.28 11.63 -9.83
N ILE A 151 33.36 10.68 -9.84
CA ILE A 151 33.63 9.24 -9.74
C ILE A 151 33.46 8.62 -11.13
N SER A 152 34.47 7.90 -11.60
CA SER A 152 34.48 7.21 -12.90
C SER A 152 34.87 5.74 -12.76
N GLY A 153 34.85 4.99 -13.88
CA GLY A 153 35.30 3.60 -13.94
C GLY A 153 34.18 2.57 -14.10
N LEU A 154 34.55 1.29 -14.17
CA LEU A 154 33.60 0.18 -14.33
C LEU A 154 32.95 -0.24 -12.99
N GLY A 155 33.56 0.16 -11.88
CA GLY A 155 33.12 -0.14 -10.54
C GLY A 155 31.83 0.57 -10.14
N GLY A 156 31.28 0.11 -9.02
CA GLY A 156 30.06 0.65 -8.41
C GLY A 156 30.31 1.21 -7.01
N ILE A 157 29.26 1.73 -6.39
CA ILE A 157 29.27 2.26 -5.03
C ILE A 157 28.48 1.33 -4.12
N ASN A 158 29.05 0.93 -3.00
CA ASN A 158 28.34 0.29 -1.90
C ASN A 158 28.31 1.22 -0.69
N LYS A 159 27.19 1.92 -0.49
CA LYS A 159 26.98 2.79 0.67
C LYS A 159 26.62 1.97 1.91
N THR A 160 27.48 2.05 2.92
CA THR A 160 27.31 1.44 4.26
C THR A 160 27.47 2.49 5.37
N GLY A 161 27.35 2.08 6.63
CA GLY A 161 27.40 2.99 7.78
C GLY A 161 26.10 3.78 7.96
N ALA A 162 25.86 4.25 9.18
CA ALA A 162 24.57 4.86 9.56
C ALA A 162 24.40 6.31 9.06
N ASN A 163 25.50 6.99 8.72
CA ASN A 163 25.50 8.41 8.37
C ASN A 163 25.30 8.65 6.86
N THR A 164 25.40 9.92 6.45
CA THR A 164 25.16 10.36 5.07
C THR A 164 26.42 10.25 4.22
N LEU A 165 26.27 9.71 3.01
CA LEU A 165 27.18 9.92 1.88
C LEU A 165 26.51 10.88 0.92
N THR A 166 27.11 12.05 0.70
CA THR A 166 26.67 13.03 -0.30
C THR A 166 27.52 12.89 -1.54
N LEU A 167 26.90 12.66 -2.70
CA LEU A 167 27.58 12.74 -4.00
C LEU A 167 27.15 14.04 -4.66
N SER A 168 28.10 14.93 -4.97
CA SER A 168 27.81 16.20 -5.66
C SER A 168 28.50 16.33 -7.02
N GLY A 169 29.47 15.47 -7.33
CA GLY A 169 30.11 15.41 -8.65
C GLY A 169 29.21 14.79 -9.73
N THR A 170 29.45 15.17 -10.99
CA THR A 170 28.89 14.47 -12.15
C THR A 170 29.64 13.17 -12.38
N ASN A 171 29.07 12.06 -11.93
CA ASN A 171 29.74 10.76 -11.94
C ASN A 171 29.46 9.97 -13.23
N SER A 172 30.48 9.30 -13.75
CA SER A 172 30.44 8.49 -14.97
C SER A 172 30.71 7.00 -14.74
N TYR A 173 30.79 6.55 -13.49
CA TYR A 173 30.94 5.12 -13.21
C TYR A 173 29.73 4.33 -13.72
N THR A 174 29.96 3.11 -14.21
CA THR A 174 28.91 2.27 -14.82
C THR A 174 28.48 1.09 -13.98
N GLY A 175 29.17 0.81 -12.86
CA GLY A 175 28.80 -0.24 -11.93
C GLY A 175 27.60 0.10 -11.06
N VAL A 176 27.18 -0.87 -10.24
CA VAL A 176 25.98 -0.82 -9.41
C VAL A 176 26.11 0.22 -8.29
N THR A 177 25.06 1.00 -8.05
CA THR A 177 24.89 1.75 -6.80
C THR A 177 24.03 0.95 -5.84
N THR A 178 24.62 0.48 -4.74
CA THR A 178 23.93 -0.22 -3.64
C THR A 178 23.89 0.67 -2.40
N ILE A 179 22.72 0.82 -1.81
CA ILE A 179 22.51 1.56 -0.55
C ILE A 179 22.11 0.57 0.53
N SER A 180 23.09 0.08 1.28
CA SER A 180 22.92 -0.97 2.28
C SER A 180 22.51 -0.43 3.65
N ASN A 181 22.96 0.78 4.01
CA ASN A 181 22.60 1.44 5.27
C ASN A 181 22.80 2.97 5.19
N GLY A 182 22.18 3.71 6.11
CA GLY A 182 22.26 5.16 6.19
C GLY A 182 21.68 5.86 4.97
N ILE A 183 22.20 7.05 4.65
CA ILE A 183 21.65 7.90 3.59
C ILE A 183 22.67 8.07 2.46
N LEU A 184 22.24 7.85 1.21
CA LEU A 184 22.90 8.38 0.02
C LEU A 184 22.14 9.64 -0.43
N SER A 185 22.75 10.81 -0.31
CA SER A 185 22.14 12.10 -0.65
C SER A 185 22.63 12.60 -2.01
N VAL A 186 21.69 12.97 -2.87
CA VAL A 186 21.94 13.50 -4.21
C VAL A 186 21.04 14.70 -4.54
N ALA A 187 21.60 15.69 -5.23
CA ALA A 187 20.88 16.87 -5.70
C ALA A 187 20.50 16.79 -7.19
N THR A 188 21.07 15.83 -7.92
CA THR A 188 20.66 15.54 -9.31
C THR A 188 20.44 14.04 -9.49
N ILE A 189 19.54 13.69 -10.40
CA ILE A 189 19.25 12.30 -10.75
C ILE A 189 19.00 12.22 -12.24
N GLY A 190 19.95 11.67 -12.99
CA GLY A 190 19.87 11.54 -14.45
C GLY A 190 19.04 10.34 -14.89
N ASN A 191 18.91 10.13 -16.20
CA ASN A 191 18.41 8.88 -16.82
C ASN A 191 19.52 7.83 -16.93
N GLY A 192 19.16 6.54 -16.93
CA GLY A 192 20.11 5.44 -17.09
C GLY A 192 20.94 5.63 -18.35
N GLY A 193 22.25 5.44 -18.27
CA GLY A 193 23.19 5.74 -19.36
C GLY A 193 23.62 7.21 -19.45
N THR A 194 23.09 8.11 -18.63
CA THR A 194 23.53 9.50 -18.51
C THR A 194 24.28 9.71 -17.21
N ALA A 195 25.44 10.35 -17.28
CA ALA A 195 26.25 10.72 -16.13
C ALA A 195 25.51 11.71 -15.21
N GLY A 196 25.72 11.58 -13.91
CA GLY A 196 25.06 12.37 -12.86
C GLY A 196 25.48 11.86 -11.49
N ASN A 197 24.82 12.27 -10.41
CA ASN A 197 25.27 11.89 -9.06
C ASN A 197 25.25 10.36 -8.85
N LEU A 198 24.31 9.64 -9.47
CA LEU A 198 24.20 8.16 -9.40
C LEU A 198 24.94 7.41 -10.54
N GLY A 199 25.94 8.03 -11.16
CA GLY A 199 26.74 7.39 -12.21
C GLY A 199 26.02 7.29 -13.56
N GLN A 200 26.66 6.61 -14.50
CA GLN A 200 26.22 6.40 -15.89
C GLN A 200 25.73 4.96 -16.16
N ALA A 201 25.51 4.15 -15.12
CA ALA A 201 24.95 2.82 -15.29
C ALA A 201 23.61 2.87 -16.08
N GLY A 202 23.35 1.84 -16.91
CA GLY A 202 22.12 1.73 -17.70
C GLY A 202 20.85 1.61 -16.83
N THR A 203 19.70 1.41 -17.46
CA THR A 203 18.39 1.42 -16.77
C THR A 203 18.04 0.14 -16.01
N ALA A 204 18.89 -0.90 -16.02
CA ALA A 204 18.60 -2.19 -15.37
C ALA A 204 18.36 -2.03 -13.86
N ALA A 205 17.38 -2.77 -13.31
CA ALA A 205 17.03 -2.69 -11.89
C ALA A 205 18.16 -3.14 -10.95
N SER A 206 19.10 -3.92 -11.47
CA SER A 206 20.33 -4.34 -10.78
C SER A 206 21.34 -3.21 -10.62
N ASN A 207 21.15 -2.05 -11.26
CA ASN A 207 22.11 -0.93 -11.22
C ASN A 207 21.82 0.08 -10.10
N LEU A 208 20.60 0.13 -9.58
CA LEU A 208 20.22 0.91 -8.42
C LEU A 208 19.50 -0.01 -7.42
N VAL A 209 20.21 -0.39 -6.36
CA VAL A 209 19.73 -1.35 -5.36
C VAL A 209 19.64 -0.66 -4.00
N LEU A 210 18.45 -0.62 -3.43
CA LEU A 210 18.22 -0.15 -2.07
C LEU A 210 18.02 -1.39 -1.17
N SER A 211 18.97 -1.62 -0.28
CA SER A 211 19.07 -2.81 0.57
C SER A 211 18.93 -2.50 2.06
N GLY A 212 18.01 -1.60 2.40
CA GLY A 212 17.74 -1.16 3.78
C GLY A 212 18.15 0.29 4.07
N GLY A 213 18.88 0.95 3.16
CA GLY A 213 19.23 2.36 3.29
C GLY A 213 18.24 3.31 2.60
N THR A 214 18.59 4.59 2.63
CA THR A 214 17.80 5.71 2.10
C THR A 214 18.48 6.35 0.90
N LEU A 215 17.76 6.48 -0.22
CA LEU A 215 18.10 7.43 -1.27
C LEU A 215 17.42 8.77 -0.94
N GLN A 216 18.19 9.80 -0.60
CA GLN A 216 17.69 11.14 -0.36
C GLN A 216 17.89 12.02 -1.59
N TYR A 217 16.81 12.63 -2.04
CA TYR A 217 16.78 13.61 -3.12
C TYR A 217 16.55 15.01 -2.58
N THR A 218 17.53 15.89 -2.78
CA THR A 218 17.53 17.29 -2.30
C THR A 218 17.40 18.31 -3.43
N GLY A 219 17.36 17.85 -4.68
CA GLY A 219 17.37 18.69 -5.88
C GLY A 219 16.05 19.39 -6.21
N ALA A 220 16.07 20.18 -7.28
CA ALA A 220 14.89 20.76 -7.91
C ALA A 220 13.97 19.68 -8.52
N THR A 221 12.81 20.02 -9.05
CA THR A 221 11.94 19.03 -9.72
C THR A 221 12.67 18.34 -10.87
N ALA A 222 12.73 17.00 -10.85
CA ALA A 222 13.44 16.20 -11.86
C ALA A 222 12.79 14.84 -12.10
N SER A 223 13.28 14.12 -13.10
CA SER A 223 12.82 12.77 -13.44
C SER A 223 13.97 11.82 -13.79
N THR A 224 13.74 10.53 -13.60
CA THR A 224 14.66 9.46 -14.01
C THR A 224 13.90 8.24 -14.52
N ASN A 225 14.45 7.57 -15.53
CA ASN A 225 13.97 6.28 -16.04
C ASN A 225 14.73 5.06 -15.47
N ARG A 226 15.58 5.25 -14.45
CA ARG A 226 16.28 4.14 -13.82
C ARG A 226 15.28 3.20 -13.14
N ASN A 227 15.34 1.92 -13.48
CA ASN A 227 14.70 0.89 -12.67
C ASN A 227 15.47 0.74 -11.35
N PHE A 228 14.81 0.20 -10.33
CA PHE A 228 15.42 0.01 -9.03
C PHE A 228 14.99 -1.32 -8.40
N THR A 229 15.80 -1.79 -7.46
CA THR A 229 15.52 -2.98 -6.65
C THR A 229 15.37 -2.59 -5.19
N LEU A 230 14.31 -3.09 -4.55
CA LEU A 230 14.18 -3.10 -3.10
C LEU A 230 14.52 -4.51 -2.61
N THR A 231 15.59 -4.67 -1.84
CA THR A 231 16.05 -6.01 -1.46
C THR A 231 15.02 -6.74 -0.59
N ASN A 232 14.83 -8.02 -0.84
CA ASN A 232 13.93 -8.89 -0.07
C ASN A 232 14.20 -8.79 1.44
N GLY A 233 13.13 -8.71 2.23
CA GLY A 233 13.22 -8.67 3.70
C GLY A 233 13.77 -7.37 4.27
N THR A 234 14.06 -6.36 3.44
CA THR A 234 14.52 -5.04 3.89
C THR A 234 13.42 -3.99 3.76
N THR A 235 13.53 -2.91 4.54
CA THR A 235 12.75 -1.70 4.34
C THR A 235 13.69 -0.59 3.89
N SER A 236 13.54 -0.16 2.65
CA SER A 236 14.36 0.89 2.05
C SER A 236 13.56 2.18 1.94
N SER A 237 14.24 3.33 1.93
CA SER A 237 13.56 4.62 1.83
C SER A 237 13.96 5.40 0.59
N ILE A 238 12.97 6.12 0.03
CA ILE A 238 13.21 7.24 -0.88
C ILE A 238 12.70 8.49 -0.16
N ASP A 239 13.64 9.35 0.22
CA ASP A 239 13.38 10.64 0.87
C ASP A 239 13.40 11.75 -0.19
N VAL A 240 12.23 12.34 -0.46
CA VAL A 240 12.13 13.53 -1.32
C VAL A 240 11.93 14.74 -0.42
N THR A 241 12.99 15.52 -0.23
CA THR A 241 13.05 16.51 0.85
C THR A 241 11.97 17.59 0.72
N THR A 242 11.85 18.21 -0.46
CA THR A 242 10.98 19.39 -0.69
C THR A 242 10.25 19.38 -2.03
N ASN A 243 10.96 19.10 -3.13
CA ASN A 243 10.44 19.21 -4.49
C ASN A 243 9.76 17.92 -4.98
N THR A 244 9.66 17.74 -6.29
CA THR A 244 9.09 16.55 -6.92
C THR A 244 10.17 15.72 -7.60
N LEU A 245 10.19 14.41 -7.31
CA LEU A 245 10.98 13.42 -8.03
C LEU A 245 10.06 12.45 -8.77
N THR A 246 10.18 12.37 -10.08
CA THR A 246 9.48 11.37 -10.90
C THR A 246 10.40 10.20 -11.26
N ILE A 247 10.02 8.98 -10.90
CA ILE A 247 10.70 7.75 -11.33
C ILE A 247 9.79 7.02 -12.32
N SER A 248 10.21 6.97 -13.57
CA SER A 248 9.51 6.25 -14.64
C SER A 248 10.00 4.83 -14.86
N GLY A 249 11.16 4.50 -14.31
CA GLY A 249 11.62 3.12 -14.23
C GLY A 249 10.73 2.27 -13.31
N ALA A 250 10.75 0.97 -13.55
CA ALA A 250 9.98 -0.02 -12.79
C ALA A 250 10.76 -0.51 -11.55
N SER A 251 10.04 -0.95 -10.52
CA SER A 251 10.59 -1.82 -9.49
C SER A 251 10.36 -3.29 -9.84
N ILE A 252 11.31 -4.16 -9.51
CA ILE A 252 11.18 -5.60 -9.77
C ILE A 252 10.45 -6.33 -8.64
N ALA A 253 9.90 -7.51 -8.96
CA ALA A 253 9.17 -8.34 -8.02
C ALA A 253 10.09 -8.83 -6.89
N THR A 254 9.84 -8.30 -5.69
CA THR A 254 10.63 -8.53 -4.46
C THR A 254 9.72 -8.40 -3.24
N THR A 255 10.15 -8.90 -2.09
CA THR A 255 9.46 -8.68 -0.80
C THR A 255 9.95 -7.44 -0.07
N GLY A 256 10.85 -6.64 -0.68
CA GLY A 256 11.34 -5.40 -0.10
C GLY A 256 10.23 -4.36 0.07
N ALA A 257 10.26 -3.65 1.20
CA ALA A 257 9.34 -2.57 1.53
C ALA A 257 9.92 -1.21 1.12
N LEU A 258 9.03 -0.26 0.83
CA LEU A 258 9.38 1.11 0.47
C LEU A 258 8.84 2.08 1.50
N THR A 259 9.69 2.96 2.03
CA THR A 259 9.26 4.14 2.79
C THR A 259 9.46 5.40 1.95
N LYS A 260 8.37 6.05 1.55
CA LYS A 260 8.40 7.43 1.04
C LYS A 260 8.51 8.39 2.22
N ALA A 261 9.67 9.04 2.34
CA ALA A 261 9.98 10.06 3.34
C ALA A 261 10.15 11.46 2.71
N GLY A 262 10.35 12.48 3.54
CA GLY A 262 10.49 13.87 3.13
C GLY A 262 9.18 14.55 2.73
N ALA A 263 9.13 15.86 2.84
CA ALA A 263 7.90 16.65 2.61
C ALA A 263 7.50 16.75 1.13
N GLY A 264 8.43 16.47 0.21
CA GLY A 264 8.21 16.54 -1.23
C GLY A 264 7.36 15.41 -1.80
N THR A 265 7.24 15.39 -3.13
CA THR A 265 6.42 14.43 -3.88
C THR A 265 7.29 13.41 -4.60
N LEU A 266 7.02 12.12 -4.38
CA LEU A 266 7.54 11.04 -5.22
C LEU A 266 6.44 10.62 -6.20
N ILE A 267 6.73 10.69 -7.50
CA ILE A 267 5.83 10.24 -8.56
C ILE A 267 6.39 8.94 -9.15
N LEU A 268 5.61 7.87 -9.15
CA LEU A 268 5.96 6.60 -9.78
C LEU A 268 5.09 6.42 -11.03
N THR A 269 5.72 6.37 -12.21
CA THR A 269 4.98 6.14 -13.48
C THR A 269 5.17 4.74 -14.04
N GLY A 270 6.19 4.01 -13.58
CA GLY A 270 6.44 2.61 -13.94
C GLY A 270 5.63 1.64 -13.08
N ALA A 271 5.61 0.36 -13.47
CA ALA A 271 5.05 -0.70 -12.65
C ALA A 271 5.97 -0.99 -11.46
N ASN A 272 5.43 -0.98 -10.23
CA ASN A 272 6.20 -1.31 -9.04
C ASN A 272 5.71 -2.65 -8.48
N LEU A 273 6.52 -3.68 -8.73
CA LEU A 273 6.16 -5.07 -8.48
C LEU A 273 6.57 -5.59 -7.10
N ASN A 274 7.22 -4.76 -6.29
CA ASN A 274 7.52 -5.11 -4.90
C ASN A 274 6.23 -5.31 -4.09
N THR A 275 6.20 -6.36 -3.28
CA THR A 275 5.03 -6.74 -2.47
C THR A 275 5.15 -6.36 -1.00
N GLY A 276 6.37 -6.02 -0.55
CA GLY A 276 6.59 -5.43 0.77
C GLY A 276 5.84 -4.10 0.90
N ILE A 277 5.36 -3.78 2.10
CA ILE A 277 4.48 -2.63 2.36
C ILE A 277 5.13 -1.34 1.86
N THR A 278 4.34 -0.51 1.16
CA THR A 278 4.72 0.86 0.84
C THR A 278 4.18 1.80 1.92
N THR A 279 5.08 2.35 2.73
CA THR A 279 4.76 3.32 3.77
C THR A 279 4.99 4.74 3.26
N VAL A 280 4.02 5.63 3.44
CA VAL A 280 4.20 7.07 3.29
C VAL A 280 4.36 7.64 4.71
N SER A 281 5.57 8.09 5.04
CA SER A 281 5.91 8.67 6.34
C SER A 281 5.99 10.20 6.31
N ALA A 282 6.06 10.80 5.12
CA ALA A 282 5.90 12.24 4.90
C ALA A 282 5.62 12.58 3.43
N GLY A 283 5.00 13.73 3.21
CA GLY A 283 4.74 14.28 1.88
C GLY A 283 3.76 13.44 1.06
N THR A 284 3.98 13.41 -0.25
CA THR A 284 3.06 12.76 -1.20
C THR A 284 3.75 11.62 -1.95
N LEU A 285 3.12 10.45 -1.98
CA LEU A 285 3.35 9.42 -2.98
C LEU A 285 2.26 9.52 -4.04
N SER A 286 2.64 9.76 -5.30
CA SER A 286 1.71 9.80 -6.43
C SER A 286 2.01 8.69 -7.42
N LEU A 287 0.96 8.03 -7.91
CA LEU A 287 1.01 7.24 -9.13
C LEU A 287 0.52 8.10 -10.30
N SER A 288 1.15 7.98 -11.45
CA SER A 288 0.69 8.65 -12.67
C SER A 288 1.01 7.83 -13.93
N GLY A 289 0.39 8.15 -15.05
CA GLY A 289 0.53 7.34 -16.27
C GLY A 289 0.15 5.88 -16.00
N ASN A 290 0.99 4.93 -16.37
CA ASN A 290 0.76 3.51 -16.10
C ASN A 290 1.27 3.05 -14.71
N GLY A 291 1.55 3.99 -13.80
CA GLY A 291 2.05 3.72 -12.47
C GLY A 291 1.13 2.78 -11.68
N SER A 292 1.73 1.75 -11.08
CA SER A 292 1.03 0.76 -10.25
C SER A 292 1.87 0.36 -9.04
N LEU A 293 1.22 -0.17 -8.01
CA LEU A 293 1.84 -0.79 -6.84
C LEU A 293 1.25 -2.19 -6.66
N ALA A 294 2.11 -3.20 -6.43
CA ALA A 294 1.69 -4.53 -6.01
C ALA A 294 1.57 -4.66 -4.47
N SER A 295 2.19 -3.74 -3.73
CA SER A 295 2.24 -3.73 -2.27
C SER A 295 0.94 -3.25 -1.61
N ALA A 296 0.72 -3.63 -0.34
CA ALA A 296 -0.15 -2.86 0.55
C ALA A 296 0.41 -1.44 0.77
N VAL A 297 -0.44 -0.50 1.17
CA VAL A 297 -0.05 0.89 1.45
C VAL A 297 -0.37 1.26 2.90
N ASN A 298 0.52 2.01 3.55
CA ASN A 298 0.31 2.56 4.89
C ASN A 298 0.64 4.06 4.91
N LEU A 299 -0.37 4.91 5.18
CA LEU A 299 -0.17 6.34 5.42
C LEU A 299 0.02 6.57 6.93
N SER A 300 1.29 6.58 7.34
CA SER A 300 1.68 6.37 8.74
C SER A 300 1.68 7.65 9.60
N THR A 301 1.58 8.82 9.00
CA THR A 301 1.72 10.11 9.69
C THR A 301 0.71 11.14 9.18
N THR A 302 0.25 12.02 10.06
CA THR A 302 -0.62 13.14 9.67
C THR A 302 0.04 13.99 8.58
N GLY A 303 -0.73 14.37 7.56
CA GLY A 303 -0.23 15.10 6.40
C GLY A 303 0.36 14.21 5.29
N ALA A 304 0.55 12.90 5.50
CA ALA A 304 0.93 11.99 4.43
C ALA A 304 -0.20 11.85 3.39
N GLN A 305 0.17 11.77 2.12
CA GLN A 305 -0.78 11.69 1.01
C GLN A 305 -0.44 10.55 0.04
N PHE A 306 -1.48 9.86 -0.41
CA PHE A 306 -1.40 8.94 -1.55
C PHE A 306 -2.33 9.41 -2.66
N ASN A 307 -1.78 9.62 -3.86
CA ASN A 307 -2.50 10.20 -4.99
C ASN A 307 -2.48 9.27 -6.19
N ILE A 308 -3.65 8.88 -6.69
CA ILE A 308 -3.82 8.09 -7.92
C ILE A 308 -4.53 8.86 -9.04
N SER A 309 -4.82 10.15 -8.84
CA SER A 309 -5.65 10.94 -9.75
C SER A 309 -5.10 11.04 -11.17
N ALA A 310 -3.78 10.89 -11.33
CA ALA A 310 -3.06 11.07 -12.58
C ALA A 310 -2.72 9.75 -13.31
N ILE A 311 -3.22 8.60 -12.87
CA ILE A 311 -3.02 7.33 -13.58
C ILE A 311 -3.85 7.30 -14.88
N THR A 312 -3.38 6.59 -15.90
CA THR A 312 -4.09 6.34 -17.16
C THR A 312 -5.20 5.30 -16.99
N PRO A 313 -4.99 4.15 -16.28
CA PRO A 313 -6.05 3.20 -15.99
C PRO A 313 -7.26 3.84 -15.29
N THR A 314 -8.40 3.16 -15.28
CA THR A 314 -9.61 3.60 -14.55
C THR A 314 -9.47 3.46 -13.04
N GLY A 315 -8.47 2.72 -12.56
CA GLY A 315 -8.28 2.44 -11.15
C GLY A 315 -7.06 1.57 -10.87
N ILE A 316 -6.82 1.28 -9.59
CA ILE A 316 -5.81 0.33 -9.12
C ILE A 316 -6.40 -0.60 -8.07
N SER A 317 -5.70 -1.71 -7.79
CA SER A 317 -6.03 -2.61 -6.70
C SER A 317 -4.86 -2.69 -5.71
N LEU A 318 -5.17 -2.58 -4.42
CA LEU A 318 -4.22 -2.78 -3.32
C LEU A 318 -4.69 -3.94 -2.43
N SER A 319 -3.75 -4.68 -1.88
CA SER A 319 -4.07 -5.78 -0.96
C SER A 319 -4.67 -5.27 0.35
N SER A 320 -4.05 -4.25 0.93
CA SER A 320 -4.56 -3.49 2.06
C SER A 320 -4.18 -2.01 1.92
N LEU A 321 -4.94 -1.15 2.61
CA LEU A 321 -4.63 0.26 2.80
C LEU A 321 -4.98 0.66 4.23
N ASP A 322 -3.97 1.04 4.99
CA ASP A 322 -4.12 1.65 6.32
C ASP A 322 -3.73 3.12 6.28
N SER A 323 -4.38 3.93 7.12
CA SER A 323 -4.01 5.32 7.30
C SER A 323 -4.41 5.87 8.67
N VAL A 324 -3.70 6.90 9.11
CA VAL A 324 -4.01 7.66 10.34
C VAL A 324 -4.84 8.91 10.04
N THR A 325 -5.45 9.51 11.08
CA THR A 325 -6.21 10.75 10.92
C THR A 325 -5.33 11.89 10.38
N GLY A 326 -5.90 12.67 9.47
CA GLY A 326 -5.22 13.80 8.83
C GLY A 326 -4.34 13.44 7.64
N THR A 327 -4.37 12.18 7.17
CA THR A 327 -3.84 11.81 5.85
C THR A 327 -4.88 12.03 4.76
N THR A 328 -4.44 12.11 3.51
CA THR A 328 -5.33 12.23 2.34
C THR A 328 -5.08 11.14 1.31
N LEU A 329 -6.18 10.54 0.84
CA LEU A 329 -6.19 9.66 -0.32
C LEU A 329 -6.90 10.37 -1.49
N ALA A 330 -6.14 10.77 -2.50
CA ALA A 330 -6.66 11.51 -3.65
C ALA A 330 -6.91 10.56 -4.83
N LEU A 331 -8.19 10.32 -5.14
CA LEU A 331 -8.61 9.41 -6.21
C LEU A 331 -8.71 10.09 -7.58
N GLY A 332 -8.99 11.40 -7.62
CA GLY A 332 -9.48 12.02 -8.86
C GLY A 332 -10.74 11.32 -9.35
N ALA A 333 -10.80 10.99 -10.65
CA ALA A 333 -11.90 10.23 -11.26
C ALA A 333 -11.61 8.71 -11.33
N LYS A 334 -10.80 8.17 -10.41
CA LYS A 334 -10.32 6.78 -10.44
C LYS A 334 -10.96 5.93 -9.36
N THR A 335 -11.06 4.63 -9.62
CA THR A 335 -11.55 3.66 -8.64
C THR A 335 -10.39 3.02 -7.89
N LEU A 336 -10.44 3.06 -6.57
CA LEU A 336 -9.54 2.29 -5.73
C LEU A 336 -10.21 0.99 -5.28
N THR A 337 -9.59 -0.16 -5.57
CA THR A 337 -10.00 -1.46 -5.02
C THR A 337 -9.10 -1.84 -3.86
N VAL A 338 -9.68 -2.15 -2.69
CA VAL A 338 -8.93 -2.51 -1.47
C VAL A 338 -9.52 -3.76 -0.83
N GLY A 339 -8.64 -4.58 -0.24
CA GLY A 339 -9.02 -5.64 0.69
C GLY A 339 -8.77 -7.05 0.17
N SER A 340 -7.91 -7.27 -0.83
CA SER A 340 -7.57 -8.64 -1.23
C SER A 340 -6.72 -9.39 -0.19
N SER A 341 -6.28 -8.74 0.89
CA SER A 341 -5.75 -9.41 2.09
C SER A 341 -6.84 -9.78 3.09
N ASP A 342 -6.64 -10.84 3.87
CA ASP A 342 -7.56 -11.25 4.95
C ASP A 342 -7.43 -10.42 6.24
N ALA A 343 -6.39 -9.57 6.37
CA ALA A 343 -6.20 -8.70 7.52
C ALA A 343 -7.17 -7.52 7.51
N ALA A 344 -7.74 -7.16 8.65
CA ALA A 344 -8.57 -5.95 8.77
C ALA A 344 -7.74 -4.69 8.48
N ALA A 345 -8.39 -3.68 7.89
CA ALA A 345 -7.75 -2.42 7.50
C ALA A 345 -8.58 -1.22 7.92
N THR A 346 -7.94 -0.09 8.24
CA THR A 346 -8.60 1.16 8.61
C THR A 346 -8.10 2.33 7.78
N ILE A 347 -9.03 3.01 7.11
CA ILE A 347 -8.78 4.30 6.47
C ILE A 347 -9.33 5.40 7.39
N ALA A 348 -8.46 6.00 8.20
CA ALA A 348 -8.81 7.13 9.07
C ALA A 348 -8.60 8.49 8.39
N GLY A 349 -7.85 8.54 7.28
CA GLY A 349 -7.69 9.72 6.44
C GLY A 349 -8.90 10.02 5.56
N ALA A 350 -8.92 11.23 4.98
CA ALA A 350 -9.95 11.64 4.03
C ALA A 350 -9.70 11.03 2.64
N ILE A 351 -10.70 10.36 2.09
CA ILE A 351 -10.74 9.94 0.68
C ILE A 351 -11.44 11.02 -0.13
N THR A 352 -10.76 11.55 -1.16
CA THR A 352 -11.22 12.67 -1.98
C THR A 352 -11.20 12.31 -3.47
N GLY A 353 -11.99 13.01 -4.29
CA GLY A 353 -11.94 12.87 -5.76
C GLY A 353 -13.32 12.87 -6.43
N THR A 354 -13.55 13.83 -7.33
CA THR A 354 -14.77 13.89 -8.12
C THR A 354 -14.79 12.76 -9.14
N GLY A 355 -15.84 11.94 -9.12
CA GLY A 355 -15.99 10.75 -9.95
C GLY A 355 -15.18 9.54 -9.48
N GLY A 356 -14.30 9.71 -8.49
CA GLY A 356 -13.49 8.63 -7.93
C GLY A 356 -14.32 7.70 -7.05
N GLY A 357 -14.09 6.39 -7.18
CA GLY A 357 -14.89 5.35 -6.54
C GLY A 357 -14.08 4.45 -5.61
N LEU A 358 -14.78 3.66 -4.81
CA LEU A 358 -14.20 2.68 -3.90
C LEU A 358 -14.80 1.30 -4.16
N THR A 359 -13.95 0.28 -4.24
CA THR A 359 -14.38 -1.10 -4.33
C THR A 359 -13.79 -1.90 -3.17
N LYS A 360 -14.64 -2.44 -2.31
CA LYS A 360 -14.25 -3.34 -1.22
C LYS A 360 -14.28 -4.79 -1.72
N THR A 361 -13.15 -5.46 -1.64
CA THR A 361 -12.99 -6.90 -1.96
C THR A 361 -12.40 -7.67 -0.79
N GLY A 362 -12.26 -8.99 -0.94
CA GLY A 362 -11.77 -9.95 0.05
C GLY A 362 -12.60 -10.06 1.33
N SER A 363 -12.23 -11.02 2.18
CA SER A 363 -13.05 -11.46 3.32
C SER A 363 -13.02 -10.48 4.52
N ASN A 364 -12.01 -9.62 4.57
CA ASN A 364 -11.71 -8.77 5.71
C ASN A 364 -12.74 -7.67 5.97
N ILE A 365 -12.54 -6.98 7.10
CA ILE A 365 -13.24 -5.75 7.45
C ILE A 365 -12.40 -4.56 6.99
N LEU A 366 -12.97 -3.67 6.18
CA LEU A 366 -12.43 -2.35 5.91
C LEU A 366 -13.22 -1.31 6.71
N THR A 367 -12.55 -0.58 7.59
CA THR A 367 -13.15 0.49 8.39
C THR A 367 -12.88 1.85 7.77
N LEU A 368 -13.93 2.63 7.49
CA LEU A 368 -13.81 4.01 7.04
C LEU A 368 -14.14 4.96 8.21
N SER A 369 -13.10 5.54 8.81
CA SER A 369 -13.23 6.50 9.92
C SER A 369 -12.98 7.95 9.48
N GLY A 370 -12.49 8.17 8.26
CA GLY A 370 -12.28 9.50 7.70
C GLY A 370 -13.57 10.22 7.28
N THR A 371 -13.50 11.54 7.17
CA THR A 371 -14.54 12.37 6.54
C THR A 371 -14.27 12.41 5.04
N ASN A 372 -15.01 11.62 4.26
CA ASN A 372 -14.73 11.44 2.85
C ASN A 372 -15.51 12.43 1.98
N THR A 373 -15.01 12.71 0.78
CA THR A 373 -15.61 13.64 -0.21
C THR A 373 -15.58 13.12 -1.64
N PHE A 374 -15.14 11.88 -1.88
CA PHE A 374 -15.25 11.26 -3.20
C PHE A 374 -16.71 11.13 -3.64
N THR A 375 -16.99 11.23 -4.95
CA THR A 375 -18.36 11.25 -5.48
C THR A 375 -18.71 10.09 -6.39
N GLY A 376 -17.75 9.24 -6.74
CA GLY A 376 -17.97 8.02 -7.51
C GLY A 376 -18.61 6.90 -6.69
N ALA A 377 -18.88 5.78 -7.36
CA ALA A 377 -19.60 4.66 -6.75
C ALA A 377 -18.79 3.94 -5.67
N THR A 378 -19.50 3.34 -4.71
CA THR A 378 -18.96 2.36 -3.76
C THR A 378 -19.50 0.97 -4.09
N THR A 379 -18.62 0.01 -4.35
CA THR A 379 -18.99 -1.38 -4.68
C THR A 379 -18.49 -2.34 -3.61
N LEU A 380 -19.40 -3.13 -3.04
CA LEU A 380 -19.10 -4.13 -2.01
C LEU A 380 -19.10 -5.54 -2.63
N GLN A 381 -17.92 -6.03 -3.00
CA GLN A 381 -17.74 -7.34 -3.61
C GLN A 381 -17.66 -8.47 -2.59
N ALA A 382 -16.98 -8.25 -1.47
CA ALA A 382 -16.82 -9.26 -0.42
C ALA A 382 -16.47 -8.62 0.94
N GLY A 383 -16.58 -9.42 2.01
CA GLY A 383 -16.23 -9.01 3.36
C GLY A 383 -17.15 -7.91 3.88
N THR A 384 -16.65 -7.08 4.79
CA THR A 384 -17.45 -6.00 5.41
C THR A 384 -16.83 -4.63 5.20
N LEU A 385 -17.66 -3.65 4.82
CA LEU A 385 -17.33 -2.22 4.88
C LEU A 385 -17.98 -1.62 6.13
N PHE A 386 -17.18 -1.23 7.12
CA PHE A 386 -17.64 -0.67 8.38
C PHE A 386 -17.58 0.86 8.36
N LEU A 387 -18.74 1.51 8.48
CA LEU A 387 -18.90 2.96 8.40
C LEU A 387 -18.70 3.59 9.77
N ASN A 388 -17.51 4.11 10.05
CA ASN A 388 -17.15 4.68 11.35
C ASN A 388 -17.02 6.22 11.33
N SER A 389 -17.76 6.88 10.44
CA SER A 389 -17.82 8.34 10.28
C SER A 389 -19.13 8.73 9.62
N ALA A 390 -19.68 9.90 9.96
CA ALA A 390 -20.93 10.40 9.38
C ALA A 390 -20.86 10.51 7.85
N ASN A 391 -19.68 10.89 7.32
CA ASN A 391 -19.40 11.01 5.89
C ASN A 391 -18.50 9.88 5.38
N ALA A 392 -18.59 8.68 5.95
CA ALA A 392 -17.74 7.54 5.59
C ALA A 392 -17.83 7.17 4.08
N LEU A 393 -18.95 7.42 3.40
CA LEU A 393 -19.11 7.09 1.98
C LEU A 393 -19.04 8.30 1.04
N GLY A 394 -18.50 9.42 1.52
CA GLY A 394 -18.33 10.62 0.70
C GLY A 394 -19.65 11.22 0.22
N GLY A 395 -19.63 11.75 -1.01
CA GLY A 395 -20.81 12.33 -1.66
C GLY A 395 -21.86 11.29 -2.06
N ASN A 396 -22.80 11.69 -2.92
CA ASN A 396 -23.98 10.90 -3.28
C ASN A 396 -23.73 9.80 -4.33
N GLY A 397 -22.50 9.27 -4.43
CA GLY A 397 -22.18 8.19 -5.35
C GLY A 397 -22.99 6.91 -5.05
N ALA A 398 -23.35 6.17 -6.09
CA ALA A 398 -24.15 4.94 -5.95
C ALA A 398 -23.46 3.91 -5.04
N VAL A 399 -24.25 3.13 -4.30
CA VAL A 399 -23.77 2.01 -3.49
C VAL A 399 -24.31 0.72 -4.09
N SER A 400 -23.42 -0.22 -4.43
CA SER A 400 -23.80 -1.48 -5.06
C SER A 400 -23.20 -2.69 -4.33
N PHE A 401 -23.88 -3.81 -4.41
CA PHE A 401 -23.53 -5.06 -3.74
C PHE A 401 -23.37 -6.16 -4.79
N THR A 402 -22.25 -6.87 -4.75
CA THR A 402 -22.06 -8.13 -5.49
C THR A 402 -21.70 -9.30 -4.58
N GLY A 403 -21.49 -9.03 -3.28
CA GLY A 403 -21.30 -10.08 -2.27
C GLY A 403 -20.99 -9.58 -0.86
N GLY A 404 -20.45 -8.36 -0.71
CA GLY A 404 -20.06 -7.81 0.59
C GLY A 404 -21.22 -7.33 1.48
N THR A 405 -20.89 -6.96 2.71
CA THR A 405 -21.82 -6.43 3.72
C THR A 405 -21.45 -4.99 4.09
N LEU A 406 -22.45 -4.12 4.19
CA LEU A 406 -22.30 -2.78 4.75
C LEU A 406 -22.69 -2.81 6.22
N ARG A 407 -21.82 -2.32 7.09
CA ARG A 407 -22.05 -2.30 8.54
C ARG A 407 -22.06 -0.88 9.09
N TYR A 408 -23.12 -0.56 9.82
CA TYR A 408 -23.30 0.73 10.49
C TYR A 408 -22.56 0.83 11.83
N SER A 409 -22.44 2.05 12.37
CA SER A 409 -21.82 2.31 13.68
C SER A 409 -22.57 3.43 14.41
N ALA A 410 -22.20 3.69 15.68
CA ALA A 410 -22.70 4.87 16.39
C ALA A 410 -22.36 6.21 15.70
N ASN A 411 -21.31 6.23 14.88
CA ASN A 411 -20.88 7.42 14.13
C ASN A 411 -21.55 7.54 12.76
N ASN A 412 -22.33 6.54 12.32
CA ASN A 412 -23.03 6.57 11.04
C ASN A 412 -24.35 5.81 11.13
N THR A 413 -25.46 6.53 10.94
CA THR A 413 -26.80 5.98 10.74
C THR A 413 -27.47 6.60 9.51
N SER A 414 -26.67 6.99 8.51
CA SER A 414 -27.12 7.75 7.35
C SER A 414 -28.06 6.93 6.47
N ASP A 415 -29.07 7.60 5.91
CA ASP A 415 -29.94 7.01 4.89
C ASP A 415 -29.16 6.80 3.59
N LEU A 416 -29.03 5.54 3.17
CA LEU A 416 -28.36 5.16 1.93
C LEU A 416 -29.33 4.72 0.83
N SER A 417 -30.64 4.67 1.12
CA SER A 417 -31.64 4.12 0.20
C SER A 417 -31.66 4.81 -1.17
N GLY A 418 -31.54 6.13 -1.21
CA GLY A 418 -31.46 6.90 -2.46
C GLY A 418 -30.20 6.63 -3.30
N ARG A 419 -29.19 5.94 -2.74
CA ARG A 419 -27.94 5.58 -3.42
C ARG A 419 -27.96 4.15 -3.98
N LEU A 420 -29.00 3.36 -3.68
CA LEU A 420 -29.14 1.96 -4.10
C LEU A 420 -29.90 1.87 -5.42
N THR A 421 -29.24 2.20 -6.53
CA THR A 421 -29.92 2.39 -7.82
C THR A 421 -29.64 1.29 -8.86
N LEU A 422 -28.55 0.51 -8.74
CA LEU A 422 -28.17 -0.52 -9.73
C LEU A 422 -27.42 -1.71 -9.08
N GLY A 423 -27.92 -2.95 -9.25
CA GLY A 423 -27.25 -4.15 -8.75
C GLY A 423 -28.12 -5.41 -8.69
N SER A 424 -27.53 -6.56 -9.04
CA SER A 424 -28.15 -7.88 -8.93
C SER A 424 -27.81 -8.62 -7.64
N GLY A 425 -26.82 -8.16 -6.88
CA GLY A 425 -26.45 -8.75 -5.60
C GLY A 425 -27.41 -8.35 -4.48
N THR A 426 -27.56 -9.23 -3.50
CA THR A 426 -28.34 -8.98 -2.29
C THR A 426 -27.75 -7.79 -1.52
N ILE A 427 -28.61 -6.85 -1.14
CA ILE A 427 -28.24 -5.74 -0.26
C ILE A 427 -28.03 -6.32 1.13
N ARG A 428 -26.78 -6.50 1.56
CA ARG A 428 -26.46 -7.02 2.89
C ARG A 428 -26.13 -5.89 3.85
N LEU A 429 -26.91 -5.77 4.91
CA LEU A 429 -26.77 -4.74 5.92
C LEU A 429 -26.61 -5.37 7.29
N ASP A 430 -25.59 -4.93 8.01
CA ASP A 430 -25.45 -5.16 9.44
C ASP A 430 -25.70 -3.84 10.17
N THR A 431 -26.80 -3.78 10.92
CA THR A 431 -27.10 -2.60 11.76
C THR A 431 -26.18 -2.47 12.95
N ASN A 432 -25.50 -3.55 13.38
CA ASN A 432 -24.53 -3.52 14.48
C ASN A 432 -25.08 -2.86 15.75
N GLY A 433 -26.36 -3.10 16.06
CA GLY A 433 -27.05 -2.50 17.21
C GLY A 433 -27.67 -1.12 16.97
N GLN A 434 -27.45 -0.52 15.81
CA GLN A 434 -27.91 0.83 15.48
C GLN A 434 -29.32 0.87 14.88
N ASN A 435 -30.05 1.94 15.17
CA ASN A 435 -31.32 2.23 14.50
C ASN A 435 -31.07 3.09 13.26
N VAL A 436 -31.51 2.60 12.10
CA VAL A 436 -31.30 3.22 10.79
C VAL A 436 -32.64 3.35 10.08
N THR A 437 -32.89 4.51 9.48
CA THR A 437 -34.11 4.77 8.70
C THR A 437 -33.74 5.01 7.24
N TRP A 438 -34.41 4.28 6.36
CA TRP A 438 -34.34 4.45 4.91
C TRP A 438 -35.65 5.04 4.41
N ALA A 439 -35.58 6.29 3.95
CA ALA A 439 -36.74 7.08 3.59
C ALA A 439 -37.16 6.89 2.13
N SER A 440 -36.21 6.65 1.23
CA SER A 440 -36.45 6.59 -0.22
C SER A 440 -36.76 5.17 -0.69
N ALA A 441 -37.48 5.06 -1.81
CA ALA A 441 -37.75 3.79 -2.46
C ALA A 441 -36.49 3.21 -3.11
N ILE A 442 -36.25 1.93 -2.88
CA ILE A 442 -35.24 1.12 -3.56
C ILE A 442 -35.82 0.68 -4.91
N SER A 443 -35.05 0.90 -5.97
CA SER A 443 -35.45 0.69 -7.36
C SER A 443 -35.75 -0.79 -7.68
N ALA A 444 -36.64 -1.01 -8.66
CA ALA A 444 -36.92 -2.34 -9.24
C ALA A 444 -35.75 -2.95 -10.00
N THR A 445 -34.76 -2.13 -10.36
CA THR A 445 -33.48 -2.59 -10.93
C THR A 445 -32.63 -3.36 -9.92
N GLN A 446 -32.96 -3.32 -8.62
CA GLN A 446 -32.37 -4.18 -7.60
C GLN A 446 -33.06 -5.55 -7.55
N SER A 447 -32.43 -6.58 -8.11
CA SER A 447 -33.02 -7.94 -8.14
C SER A 447 -32.53 -8.88 -7.04
N GLY A 448 -31.45 -8.52 -6.32
CA GLY A 448 -30.84 -9.40 -5.33
C GLY A 448 -31.55 -9.48 -3.98
N GLY A 449 -32.52 -8.60 -3.72
CA GLY A 449 -33.25 -8.54 -2.47
C GLY A 449 -32.48 -7.84 -1.34
N LEU A 450 -32.93 -8.06 -0.11
CA LEU A 450 -32.42 -7.41 1.09
C LEU A 450 -32.11 -8.46 2.16
N GLU A 451 -30.94 -8.40 2.78
CA GLU A 451 -30.57 -9.20 3.94
C GLU A 451 -30.19 -8.25 5.09
N LYS A 452 -30.94 -8.35 6.19
CA LYS A 452 -30.76 -7.53 7.39
C LYS A 452 -30.24 -8.39 8.54
N SER A 453 -29.11 -7.96 9.10
CA SER A 453 -28.48 -8.52 10.29
C SER A 453 -28.17 -7.43 11.34
N GLY A 454 -27.57 -7.84 12.46
CA GLY A 454 -27.31 -6.98 13.61
C GLY A 454 -28.57 -6.71 14.46
N LEU A 455 -28.36 -6.40 15.73
CA LEU A 455 -29.44 -6.28 16.73
C LEU A 455 -30.29 -5.01 16.61
N GLY A 456 -29.87 -4.05 15.80
CA GLY A 456 -30.56 -2.76 15.66
C GLY A 456 -31.80 -2.82 14.77
N THR A 457 -32.53 -1.71 14.70
CA THR A 457 -33.73 -1.56 13.87
C THR A 457 -33.38 -0.98 12.50
N LEU A 458 -33.77 -1.66 11.41
CA LEU A 458 -33.85 -1.04 10.08
C LEU A 458 -35.30 -0.64 9.80
N THR A 459 -35.57 0.64 9.60
CA THR A 459 -36.89 1.16 9.23
C THR A 459 -36.94 1.48 7.74
N LEU A 460 -37.86 0.85 7.00
CA LEU A 460 -38.08 1.08 5.57
C LEU A 460 -39.38 1.85 5.36
N ASN A 461 -39.29 3.15 5.04
CA ASN A 461 -40.45 4.01 4.83
C ASN A 461 -40.88 4.11 3.36
N GLY A 462 -39.95 3.93 2.42
CA GLY A 462 -40.23 3.94 0.99
C GLY A 462 -41.06 2.73 0.55
N GLY A 463 -41.93 2.92 -0.45
CA GLY A 463 -42.54 1.81 -1.18
C GLY A 463 -41.50 1.19 -2.11
N ASN A 464 -40.88 0.10 -1.68
CA ASN A 464 -39.73 -0.48 -2.37
C ASN A 464 -40.18 -1.38 -3.53
N ALA A 465 -39.40 -1.42 -4.60
CA ALA A 465 -39.74 -2.14 -5.82
C ALA A 465 -38.76 -3.27 -6.17
N TYR A 466 -37.76 -3.55 -5.31
CA TYR A 466 -36.83 -4.66 -5.52
C TYR A 466 -37.56 -6.02 -5.57
N THR A 467 -37.00 -6.95 -6.33
CA THR A 467 -37.66 -8.21 -6.70
C THR A 467 -36.98 -9.46 -6.12
N GLY A 468 -35.95 -9.30 -5.29
CA GLY A 468 -35.38 -10.41 -4.54
C GLY A 468 -36.02 -10.58 -3.17
N THR A 469 -35.83 -11.74 -2.56
CA THR A 469 -36.32 -12.06 -1.20
C THR A 469 -35.77 -11.09 -0.16
N THR A 470 -36.62 -10.74 0.82
CA THR A 470 -36.18 -10.08 2.05
C THR A 470 -35.85 -11.14 3.10
N THR A 471 -34.61 -11.15 3.61
CA THR A 471 -34.17 -12.01 4.70
C THR A 471 -33.90 -11.18 5.95
N LEU A 472 -34.57 -11.48 7.05
CA LEU A 472 -34.27 -10.92 8.37
C LEU A 472 -33.55 -11.99 9.20
N SER A 473 -32.29 -11.75 9.51
CA SER A 473 -31.45 -12.67 10.27
C SER A 473 -31.37 -12.29 11.75
N ALA A 474 -31.48 -11.00 12.09
CA ALA A 474 -31.45 -10.50 13.48
C ALA A 474 -32.01 -9.07 13.62
N GLY A 475 -32.32 -8.68 14.87
CA GLY A 475 -32.79 -7.34 15.22
C GLY A 475 -34.22 -7.08 14.79
N THR A 476 -34.54 -5.82 14.47
CA THR A 476 -35.89 -5.42 14.05
C THR A 476 -35.88 -4.91 12.61
N LEU A 477 -36.85 -5.34 11.81
CA LEU A 477 -37.20 -4.74 10.52
C LEU A 477 -38.56 -4.06 10.69
N ALA A 478 -38.58 -2.73 10.60
CA ALA A 478 -39.79 -1.93 10.75
C ALA A 478 -40.27 -1.44 9.38
N VAL A 479 -41.53 -1.65 9.04
CA VAL A 479 -42.10 -1.28 7.73
C VAL A 479 -43.05 -0.09 7.86
N GLY A 480 -42.70 1.02 7.20
CA GLY A 480 -43.52 2.24 7.17
C GLY A 480 -44.55 2.27 6.04
N ASN A 481 -44.43 1.38 5.04
CA ASN A 481 -45.26 1.32 3.85
C ASN A 481 -45.75 -0.11 3.57
N ASN A 482 -46.95 -0.27 2.99
CA ASN A 482 -47.50 -1.57 2.59
C ASN A 482 -46.62 -2.31 1.57
N THR A 483 -45.84 -1.59 0.76
CA THR A 483 -44.87 -2.16 -0.20
C THR A 483 -43.41 -2.00 0.26
N ALA A 484 -43.17 -1.76 1.55
CA ALA A 484 -41.81 -1.55 2.07
C ALA A 484 -40.87 -2.76 1.85
N LEU A 485 -41.40 -3.96 1.63
CA LEU A 485 -40.60 -5.17 1.43
C LEU A 485 -40.62 -5.69 -0.01
N GLY A 486 -40.97 -4.82 -0.97
CA GLY A 486 -41.14 -5.22 -2.36
C GLY A 486 -42.34 -6.15 -2.54
N THR A 487 -42.33 -6.94 -3.62
CA THR A 487 -43.41 -7.89 -3.95
C THR A 487 -43.02 -9.35 -3.72
N SER A 488 -41.78 -9.61 -3.31
CA SER A 488 -41.22 -10.97 -3.20
C SER A 488 -41.42 -11.58 -1.82
N SER A 489 -40.95 -12.81 -1.62
CA SER A 489 -41.05 -13.50 -0.32
C SER A 489 -40.22 -12.82 0.77
N ILE A 490 -40.65 -13.04 2.02
CA ILE A 490 -39.94 -12.64 3.23
C ILE A 490 -39.56 -13.91 4.01
N ALA A 491 -38.30 -14.04 4.38
CA ALA A 491 -37.78 -15.08 5.25
C ALA A 491 -37.34 -14.46 6.59
N LEU A 492 -38.06 -14.77 7.66
CA LEU A 492 -37.68 -14.38 9.03
C LEU A 492 -36.87 -15.52 9.65
N ASN A 493 -35.55 -15.44 9.55
CA ASN A 493 -34.60 -16.41 10.13
C ASN A 493 -34.15 -16.05 11.55
N GLY A 494 -34.67 -14.93 12.08
CA GLY A 494 -34.53 -14.45 13.45
C GLY A 494 -35.07 -13.02 13.54
N GLY A 495 -35.19 -12.48 14.75
CA GLY A 495 -35.56 -11.07 14.95
C GLY A 495 -37.06 -10.77 14.77
N SER A 496 -37.42 -9.49 14.70
CA SER A 496 -38.80 -9.02 14.69
C SER A 496 -39.16 -8.25 13.43
N LEU A 497 -40.25 -8.64 12.75
CA LEU A 497 -40.90 -7.83 11.72
C LEU A 497 -42.09 -7.07 12.33
N VAL A 498 -42.08 -5.74 12.23
CA VAL A 498 -43.07 -4.86 12.87
C VAL A 498 -43.56 -3.76 11.93
N ALA A 499 -44.76 -3.24 12.17
CA ALA A 499 -45.21 -2.00 11.52
C ALA A 499 -44.50 -0.79 12.15
N SER A 500 -44.15 0.20 11.33
CA SER A 500 -43.67 1.51 11.79
C SER A 500 -44.81 2.52 11.75
N GLY A 501 -45.31 2.90 12.93
CA GLY A 501 -46.45 3.82 13.05
C GLY A 501 -47.80 3.11 12.92
N ALA A 502 -48.56 3.42 11.88
CA ALA A 502 -49.89 2.85 11.68
C ALA A 502 -49.82 1.41 11.11
N ALA A 503 -50.91 0.64 11.27
CA ALA A 503 -51.00 -0.73 10.78
C ALA A 503 -50.74 -0.81 9.26
N ARG A 504 -50.03 -1.85 8.83
CA ARG A 504 -49.65 -2.08 7.42
C ARG A 504 -50.27 -3.37 6.92
N THR A 505 -50.56 -3.44 5.62
CA THR A 505 -50.94 -4.69 4.97
C THR A 505 -49.83 -5.13 4.05
N LEU A 506 -49.27 -6.31 4.29
CA LEU A 506 -48.20 -6.89 3.48
C LEU A 506 -48.80 -8.00 2.60
N SER A 507 -48.56 -7.90 1.29
CA SER A 507 -49.00 -8.92 0.31
C SER A 507 -47.94 -10.01 0.10
N ASN A 508 -46.79 -9.90 0.73
CA ASN A 508 -45.66 -10.81 0.59
C ASN A 508 -45.96 -12.18 1.22
N GLY A 509 -45.46 -13.25 0.62
CA GLY A 509 -45.41 -14.56 1.29
C GLY A 509 -44.37 -14.54 2.41
N ILE A 510 -44.77 -14.81 3.65
CA ILE A 510 -43.89 -14.77 4.83
C ILE A 510 -43.61 -16.18 5.33
N THR A 511 -42.33 -16.54 5.40
CA THR A 511 -41.85 -17.74 6.10
C THR A 511 -41.26 -17.32 7.45
N VAL A 512 -41.79 -17.88 8.53
CA VAL A 512 -41.34 -17.59 9.90
C VAL A 512 -40.52 -18.75 10.44
N GLY A 513 -39.22 -18.53 10.60
CA GLY A 513 -38.29 -19.46 11.24
C GLY A 513 -38.33 -19.40 12.76
N ALA A 514 -37.55 -20.28 13.41
CA ALA A 514 -37.42 -20.31 14.86
C ALA A 514 -36.83 -18.99 15.40
N ALA A 515 -37.27 -18.55 16.58
CA ALA A 515 -36.85 -17.31 17.24
C ALA A 515 -37.14 -16.00 16.47
N SER A 516 -38.07 -16.04 15.52
CA SER A 516 -38.61 -14.87 14.84
C SER A 516 -39.93 -14.41 15.46
N THR A 517 -40.15 -13.11 15.55
CA THR A 517 -41.42 -12.50 15.95
C THR A 517 -42.04 -11.73 14.79
N LEU A 518 -43.35 -11.85 14.66
CA LEU A 518 -44.15 -11.16 13.67
C LEU A 518 -45.27 -10.42 14.39
N ASP A 519 -45.34 -9.10 14.23
CA ASP A 519 -46.42 -8.30 14.81
C ASP A 519 -47.71 -8.47 14.00
N THR A 520 -48.43 -9.56 14.24
CA THR A 520 -49.69 -9.86 13.53
C THR A 520 -50.84 -8.92 13.92
N ALA A 521 -50.68 -8.10 14.97
CA ALA A 521 -51.69 -7.13 15.39
C ALA A 521 -51.64 -5.86 14.53
N ALA A 522 -50.43 -5.43 14.15
CA ALA A 522 -50.22 -4.27 13.30
C ALA A 522 -49.91 -4.60 11.83
N LEU A 523 -49.66 -5.88 11.50
CA LEU A 523 -49.42 -6.36 10.14
C LEU A 523 -50.60 -7.20 9.65
N GLY A 524 -51.45 -6.60 8.84
CA GLY A 524 -52.49 -7.30 8.07
C GLY A 524 -51.85 -8.23 7.05
N LEU A 525 -52.15 -9.52 7.16
CA LEU A 525 -51.68 -10.56 6.24
C LEU A 525 -52.80 -10.94 5.28
N SER A 526 -52.54 -10.85 3.97
CA SER A 526 -53.45 -11.41 2.97
C SER A 526 -53.36 -12.94 3.02
N LEU A 527 -54.35 -13.59 3.63
CA LEU A 527 -54.51 -15.05 3.54
C LEU A 527 -55.03 -15.35 2.13
N ALA A 528 -54.21 -16.01 1.30
CA ALA A 528 -54.74 -16.63 0.09
C ALA A 528 -55.64 -17.80 0.52
N GLU A 529 -56.96 -17.63 0.42
CA GLU A 529 -57.87 -18.77 0.55
C GLU A 529 -57.58 -19.75 -0.59
N THR A 530 -57.03 -20.92 -0.27
CA THR A 530 -56.81 -22.02 -1.23
C THR A 530 -58.04 -22.94 -1.33
N SER A 531 -59.22 -22.49 -0.92
CA SER A 531 -60.45 -23.27 -1.01
C SER A 531 -61.01 -23.19 -2.44
N PRO A 532 -61.10 -24.29 -3.21
CA PRO A 532 -61.85 -24.25 -4.47
C PRO A 532 -63.33 -23.94 -4.17
N PRO A 533 -64.03 -23.18 -5.05
CA PRO A 533 -65.43 -22.85 -4.84
C PRO A 533 -66.26 -24.13 -4.77
N VAL A 534 -66.93 -24.35 -3.64
CA VAL A 534 -68.00 -25.36 -3.54
C VAL A 534 -69.13 -24.89 -4.46
N PRO A 535 -69.55 -25.67 -5.48
CA PRO A 535 -70.71 -25.29 -6.28
C PRO A 535 -71.96 -25.33 -5.40
N GLN A 536 -72.68 -24.21 -5.31
CA GLN A 536 -74.01 -24.17 -4.73
C GLN A 536 -74.93 -25.12 -5.52
N GLN A 537 -75.34 -26.24 -4.92
CA GLN A 537 -76.51 -26.96 -5.41
C GLN A 537 -77.74 -26.10 -5.14
N ALA A 538 -78.44 -25.73 -6.21
CA ALA A 538 -79.75 -25.11 -6.15
C ALA A 538 -80.75 -26.09 -5.51
N LEU A 539 -81.21 -25.79 -4.29
CA LEU A 539 -82.33 -26.47 -3.67
C LEU A 539 -83.62 -25.85 -4.24
N SER A 540 -84.23 -26.48 -5.24
CA SER A 540 -85.52 -26.08 -5.78
C SER A 540 -86.63 -26.40 -4.77
N THR A 541 -87.21 -25.38 -4.13
CA THR A 541 -88.43 -25.53 -3.32
C THR A 541 -89.66 -25.31 -4.18
N SER A 542 -90.35 -26.38 -4.59
CA SER A 542 -91.74 -26.32 -5.04
C SER A 542 -92.67 -26.52 -3.83
N LEU A 543 -93.31 -25.45 -3.36
CA LEU A 543 -94.35 -25.53 -2.33
C LEU A 543 -95.73 -25.36 -2.98
N SER A 544 -96.55 -26.40 -2.87
CA SER A 544 -97.94 -26.46 -3.34
C SER A 544 -98.90 -26.28 -2.15
N THR A 545 -99.78 -25.26 -2.28
CA THR A 545 -101.10 -25.01 -1.68
C THR A 545 -101.52 -25.59 -0.29
N ALA A 546 -101.72 -24.66 0.66
CA ALA A 546 -102.79 -24.45 1.67
C ALA A 546 -103.93 -25.50 1.87
N PRO A 547 -104.67 -25.56 3.03
CA PRO A 547 -105.04 -24.42 3.88
C PRO A 547 -105.13 -24.63 5.43
N ALA A 548 -105.54 -23.54 6.06
CA ALA A 548 -105.54 -23.16 7.48
C ALA A 548 -106.43 -23.98 8.44
N MET A 549 -106.05 -23.98 9.72
CA MET A 549 -107.00 -24.08 10.84
C MET A 549 -106.50 -23.28 12.06
N VAL A 550 -107.41 -22.48 12.60
CA VAL A 550 -107.29 -21.54 13.72
C VAL A 550 -107.59 -22.26 15.04
N CYS A 551 -106.82 -22.02 16.12
CA CYS A 551 -107.37 -21.51 17.40
C CYS A 551 -106.29 -21.33 18.49
N SER A 552 -106.50 -20.24 19.23
CA SER A 552 -105.85 -19.77 20.45
C SER A 552 -106.18 -20.61 21.70
N ALA A 553 -105.26 -20.64 22.68
CA ALA A 553 -105.46 -20.19 24.08
C ALA A 553 -104.56 -20.97 25.08
N GLU A 554 -103.66 -20.25 25.75
CA GLU A 554 -103.16 -20.51 27.12
C GLU A 554 -104.32 -20.35 28.14
N PRO A 555 -104.26 -20.75 29.45
CA PRO A 555 -103.07 -20.72 30.33
C PRO A 555 -102.94 -21.74 31.51
N PHE A 556 -101.80 -21.65 32.22
CA PHE A 556 -101.60 -21.76 33.69
C PHE A 556 -101.63 -23.12 34.46
N HIS A 557 -100.40 -23.54 34.84
CA HIS A 557 -99.85 -23.67 36.22
C HIS A 557 -100.52 -24.51 37.34
N LYS A 558 -99.69 -25.39 37.93
CA LYS A 558 -99.56 -25.92 39.34
C LYS A 558 -99.50 -27.47 39.34
N ARG A 559 -98.60 -28.18 40.04
CA ARG A 559 -98.06 -28.02 41.41
C ARG A 559 -96.93 -29.06 41.68
N ARG A 560 -95.98 -28.68 42.56
CA ARG A 560 -95.24 -29.47 43.60
C ARG A 560 -94.17 -30.49 43.13
N ALA A 561 -92.86 -30.28 43.35
CA ALA A 561 -92.06 -30.25 44.61
C ALA A 561 -91.91 -31.65 45.23
N ILE A 562 -90.72 -32.19 45.53
CA ILE A 562 -89.77 -31.88 46.65
C ILE A 562 -88.56 -32.86 46.42
N LEU A 563 -87.28 -32.57 46.71
CA LEU A 563 -86.61 -31.82 47.78
C LEU A 563 -85.60 -30.79 47.26
#